data_AF-A0A438E785-F1
#
_entry.id   AF-A0A438E785-F1
#
_cell.length_a   1.000
_cell.length_b   1.000
_cell.length_c   1.000
_cell.angle_alpha   90.00
_cell.angle_beta   90.00
_cell.angle_gamma   90.00
#
_symmetry.space_group_name_H-M   'P 1'
#
loop_
_entity.id
_entity.type
_entity.pdbx_description
1 polymer ?
#
loop_
_entity_poly.entity_id
_entity_poly.type
_entity_poly.pdbx_seq_one_letter_code
_entity_poly.pdbx_strand_id
1 'polypeptide(L)'
;MSKFEYPMIPRSEIIAILNESKIATVYDEDLINPNPDFVSDLYTRLLIHLDSLQEDPGQVEFAALERLENPDWHRDSVRIMNLYSKIKELVASLDCPWKFTLKDLIRPDRDRTEKFLALY
;
A
#
# COMPACT_ATOMS: atom_id res chain seq x y z
N MET A 1 29.45 -0.51 -11.21
CA MET A 1 28.32 -0.51 -10.26
C MET A 1 27.21 -1.33 -10.88
N SER A 2 26.82 -2.43 -10.23
CA SER A 2 25.70 -3.26 -10.72
C SER A 2 24.41 -2.43 -10.61
N LYS A 3 23.73 -2.19 -11.74
CA LYS A 3 22.38 -1.61 -11.70
C LYS A 3 21.47 -2.72 -11.17
N PHE A 4 21.11 -2.63 -9.89
CA PHE A 4 20.07 -3.48 -9.34
C PHE A 4 18.77 -3.05 -10.02
N GLU A 5 18.36 -3.79 -11.04
CA GLU A 5 17.04 -3.64 -11.64
C GLU A 5 16.08 -4.40 -10.73
N TYR A 6 15.15 -3.67 -10.10
CA TYR A 6 14.14 -4.29 -9.27
C TYR A 6 13.30 -5.23 -10.15
N PRO A 7 12.98 -6.46 -9.70
CA PRO A 7 12.19 -7.40 -10.48
C PRO A 7 10.87 -6.75 -10.89
N MET A 8 10.65 -6.66 -12.21
CA MET A 8 9.36 -6.25 -12.76
C MET A 8 8.53 -7.51 -12.94
N ILE A 9 7.66 -7.78 -11.96
CA ILE A 9 6.72 -8.90 -11.99
C ILE A 9 5.58 -8.51 -12.95
N PRO A 10 5.18 -9.40 -13.89
CA PRO A 10 4.07 -9.13 -14.80
C PRO A 10 2.74 -9.01 -14.03
N ARG A 11 1.83 -8.16 -14.53
CA ARG A 11 0.52 -7.93 -13.89
C ARG A 11 -0.23 -9.22 -13.58
N SER A 12 -0.23 -10.18 -14.50
CA SER A 12 -0.91 -11.46 -14.31
C SER A 12 -0.38 -12.22 -13.09
N GLU A 13 0.91 -12.10 -12.80
CA GLU A 13 1.54 -12.72 -11.64
C GLU A 13 1.26 -11.92 -10.36
N ILE A 14 1.25 -10.58 -10.42
CA ILE A 14 0.76 -9.73 -9.31
C ILE A 14 -0.67 -10.13 -8.92
N ILE A 15 -1.56 -10.27 -9.91
CA ILE A 15 -2.95 -10.67 -9.70
C ILE A 15 -3.02 -12.08 -9.10
N ALA A 16 -2.25 -13.03 -9.63
CA ALA A 16 -2.21 -14.39 -9.08
C ALA A 16 -1.78 -14.39 -7.61
N ILE A 17 -0.67 -13.72 -7.26
CA ILE A 17 -0.16 -13.65 -5.88
C ILE A 17 -1.20 -13.04 -4.93
N LEU A 18 -1.84 -11.93 -5.32
CA LEU A 18 -2.83 -11.24 -4.49
C LEU A 18 -4.07 -12.12 -4.23
N ASN A 19 -4.52 -12.86 -5.25
CA ASN A 19 -5.67 -13.75 -5.14
C ASN A 19 -5.33 -15.05 -4.36
N GLU A 20 -4.19 -15.68 -4.66
CA GLU A 20 -3.75 -16.93 -4.02
C GLU A 20 -3.44 -16.74 -2.54
N SER A 21 -2.82 -15.60 -2.19
CA SER A 21 -2.57 -15.18 -0.80
C SER A 21 -3.83 -14.69 -0.09
N LYS A 22 -4.99 -14.65 -0.78
CA LYS A 22 -6.28 -14.17 -0.26
C LYS A 22 -6.24 -12.75 0.33
N ILE A 23 -5.35 -11.92 -0.19
CA ILE A 23 -5.20 -10.53 0.23
C ILE A 23 -6.36 -9.70 -0.34
N ALA A 24 -6.60 -9.83 -1.64
CA ALA A 24 -7.69 -9.17 -2.33
C ALA A 24 -8.10 -9.94 -3.58
N THR A 25 -9.38 -9.89 -3.92
CA THR A 25 -9.85 -10.32 -5.23
C THR A 25 -9.61 -9.18 -6.20
N VAL A 26 -8.64 -9.35 -7.10
CA VAL A 26 -8.19 -8.33 -8.05
C VAL A 26 -8.35 -8.85 -9.48
N TYR A 27 -8.83 -8.00 -10.37
CA TYR A 27 -8.93 -8.24 -11.81
C TYR A 27 -7.99 -7.32 -12.60
N ASP A 28 -7.82 -7.61 -13.90
CA ASP A 28 -6.90 -6.84 -14.74
C ASP A 28 -7.36 -5.38 -14.86
N GLU A 29 -8.66 -5.15 -14.94
CA GLU A 29 -9.27 -3.82 -15.06
C GLU A 29 -8.97 -2.92 -13.86
N ASP A 30 -8.91 -3.50 -12.65
CA ASP A 30 -8.61 -2.78 -11.41
C ASP A 30 -7.19 -2.20 -11.41
N LEU A 31 -6.25 -2.89 -12.07
CA LEU A 31 -4.86 -2.44 -12.19
C LEU A 31 -4.62 -1.60 -13.45
N ILE A 32 -5.39 -1.80 -14.54
CA ILE A 32 -5.31 -0.98 -15.74
C ILE A 32 -5.73 0.47 -15.45
N ASN A 33 -6.78 0.65 -14.65
CA ASN A 33 -7.31 1.97 -14.29
C ASN A 33 -7.59 2.02 -12.78
N PRO A 34 -6.53 2.07 -11.95
CA PRO A 34 -6.70 2.06 -10.51
C PRO A 34 -7.44 3.32 -10.06
N ASN A 35 -8.38 3.15 -9.14
CA ASN A 35 -9.06 4.26 -8.49
C ASN A 35 -8.62 4.37 -7.01
N PRO A 36 -8.73 5.55 -6.38
CA PRO A 36 -8.26 5.78 -5.02
C PRO A 36 -8.84 4.83 -3.96
N ASP A 37 -10.12 4.46 -4.09
CA ASP A 37 -10.80 3.60 -3.12
C ASP A 37 -10.25 2.16 -3.20
N PHE A 38 -10.12 1.63 -4.42
CA PHE A 38 -9.51 0.32 -4.66
C PHE A 38 -8.08 0.27 -4.12
N VAL A 39 -7.25 1.26 -4.46
CA VAL A 39 -5.84 1.28 -4.05
C VAL A 39 -5.70 1.41 -2.53
N SER A 40 -6.54 2.22 -1.89
CA SER A 40 -6.54 2.38 -0.44
C SER A 40 -6.96 1.09 0.28
N ASP A 41 -7.98 0.40 -0.22
CA ASP A 41 -8.42 -0.89 0.32
C ASP A 41 -7.33 -1.95 0.14
N LEU A 42 -6.76 -2.07 -1.07
CA LEU A 42 -5.72 -3.04 -1.39
C LEU A 42 -4.49 -2.88 -0.48
N TYR A 43 -3.95 -1.67 -0.33
CA TYR A 43 -2.81 -1.45 0.56
C TYR A 43 -3.15 -1.66 2.03
N THR A 44 -4.39 -1.38 2.45
CA THR A 44 -4.82 -1.67 3.82
C THR A 44 -4.78 -3.18 4.08
N ARG A 45 -5.30 -3.99 3.15
CA ARG A 45 -5.29 -5.45 3.26
C ARG A 45 -3.88 -6.04 3.21
N LEU A 46 -3.00 -5.47 2.38
CA LEU A 46 -1.59 -5.84 2.34
C LEU A 46 -0.90 -5.62 3.68
N LEU A 47 -1.10 -4.46 4.31
CA LEU A 47 -0.55 -4.17 5.63
C LEU A 47 -1.09 -5.14 6.69
N ILE A 48 -2.41 -5.41 6.70
CA ILE A 48 -3.01 -6.38 7.63
C ILE A 48 -2.42 -7.77 7.44
N HIS A 49 -2.23 -8.20 6.19
CA HIS A 49 -1.61 -9.48 5.89
C HIS A 49 -0.16 -9.53 6.39
N LEU A 50 0.64 -8.50 6.13
CA LEU A 50 2.03 -8.42 6.61
C LEU A 50 2.10 -8.42 8.15
N ASP A 51 1.23 -7.67 8.83
CA ASP A 51 1.14 -7.66 10.30
C ASP A 51 0.78 -9.06 10.82
N SER A 52 -0.10 -9.80 10.13
CA SER A 52 -0.47 -11.18 10.53
C SER A 52 0.66 -12.21 10.37
N LEU A 53 1.67 -11.90 9.54
CA LEU A 53 2.85 -12.75 9.38
C LEU A 53 3.93 -12.46 10.44
N GLN A 54 3.85 -11.35 11.16
CA GLN A 54 4.78 -11.04 12.24
C GLN A 54 4.39 -11.83 13.51
N GLU A 55 5.30 -12.66 14.03
CA GLU A 55 5.08 -13.48 15.24
C GLU A 55 5.03 -12.66 16.54
N ASP A 56 5.36 -11.37 16.51
CA ASP A 56 5.23 -10.44 17.62
C ASP A 56 4.24 -9.33 17.23
N PRO A 57 3.05 -9.25 17.85
CA PRO A 57 2.07 -8.21 17.56
C PRO A 57 2.57 -6.89 18.17
N GLY A 58 3.56 -6.28 17.51
CA GLY A 58 4.00 -4.91 17.77
C GLY A 58 2.86 -3.97 17.45
N GLN A 59 2.00 -3.71 18.44
CA GLN A 59 0.92 -2.75 18.36
C GLN A 59 1.50 -1.38 18.00
N VAL A 60 1.37 -0.97 16.74
CA VAL A 60 1.58 0.44 16.38
C VAL A 60 0.37 1.20 16.93
N GLU A 61 0.57 1.81 18.10
CA GLU A 61 -0.44 2.52 18.88
C GLU A 61 -1.09 3.65 18.09
N PHE A 62 -2.41 3.50 17.91
CA PHE A 62 -3.35 4.44 17.30
C PHE A 62 -3.59 5.72 18.14
N ALA A 63 -2.69 6.06 19.08
CA ALA A 63 -2.87 7.15 20.03
C ALA A 63 -2.66 8.56 19.44
N ALA A 64 -2.13 8.67 18.22
CA ALA A 64 -1.88 9.98 17.58
C ALA A 64 -3.14 10.64 16.98
N LEU A 65 -4.28 9.95 16.93
CA LEU A 65 -5.51 10.47 16.32
C LEU A 65 -6.36 11.37 17.23
N GLU A 66 -6.06 11.42 18.52
CA GLU A 66 -6.84 12.19 19.51
C GLU A 66 -6.48 13.69 19.58
N ARG A 67 -5.61 14.21 18.68
CA ARG A 67 -5.10 15.59 18.75
C ARG A 67 -5.57 16.54 17.65
N LEU A 68 -6.60 16.19 16.88
CA LEU A 68 -7.13 17.07 15.82
C LEU A 68 -8.36 17.85 16.32
N GLU A 69 -8.37 19.16 16.07
CA GLU A 69 -9.41 20.08 16.57
C GLU A 69 -10.81 19.90 15.97
N ASN A 70 -11.03 18.95 15.05
CA ASN A 70 -12.35 18.57 14.51
C ASN A 70 -12.29 17.16 13.84
N PRO A 71 -12.29 16.07 14.61
CA PRO A 71 -11.99 14.72 14.10
C PRO A 71 -12.99 14.20 13.06
N ASP A 72 -14.26 14.63 13.12
CA ASP A 72 -15.31 14.16 12.22
C ASP A 72 -15.17 14.69 10.78
N TRP A 73 -14.64 15.90 10.61
CA TRP A 73 -14.42 16.52 9.29
C TRP A 73 -13.13 16.05 8.61
N HIS A 74 -12.22 15.47 9.39
CA HIS A 74 -10.91 15.03 8.91
C HIS A 74 -10.77 13.51 8.87
N ARG A 75 -11.84 12.74 9.14
CA ARG A 75 -11.79 11.29 9.23
C ARG A 75 -11.12 10.61 8.02
N ASP A 76 -11.51 11.03 6.81
CA ASP A 76 -10.94 10.47 5.58
C ASP A 76 -9.51 10.95 5.32
N SER A 77 -9.22 12.22 5.63
CA SER A 77 -7.87 12.79 5.53
C SER A 77 -6.89 12.12 6.51
N VAL A 78 -7.36 11.85 7.72
CA VAL A 78 -6.62 11.13 8.75
C VAL A 78 -6.35 9.70 8.31
N ARG A 79 -7.38 9.00 7.82
CA ARG A 79 -7.26 7.62 7.35
C ARG A 79 -6.24 7.51 6.22
N ILE A 80 -6.30 8.38 5.21
CA ILE A 80 -5.38 8.34 4.08
C ILE A 80 -3.95 8.73 4.47
N MET A 81 -3.78 9.69 5.39
CA MET A 81 -2.46 10.09 5.88
C MET A 81 -1.81 9.00 6.75
N ASN A 82 -2.60 8.29 7.56
CA ASN A 82 -2.13 7.12 8.31
C ASN A 82 -1.69 6.01 7.36
N LEU A 83 -2.53 5.68 6.38
CA LEU A 83 -2.20 4.66 5.37
C LEU A 83 -0.92 5.04 4.61
N TYR A 84 -0.82 6.30 4.15
CA TYR A 84 0.38 6.82 3.50
C TYR A 84 1.62 6.67 4.38
N SER A 85 1.54 7.02 5.67
CA SER A 85 2.67 6.97 6.60
C SER A 85 3.17 5.52 6.78
N LYS A 86 2.24 4.57 6.96
CA LYS A 86 2.57 3.14 7.09
C LYS A 86 3.21 2.56 5.83
N ILE A 87 2.63 2.83 4.65
CA ILE A 87 3.21 2.33 3.38
C ILE A 87 4.58 2.96 3.15
N LYS A 88 4.74 4.24 3.47
CA LYS A 88 6.03 4.92 3.31
C LYS A 88 7.11 4.30 4.21
N GLU A 89 6.78 3.95 5.44
CA GLU A 89 7.68 3.23 6.36
C GLU A 89 8.04 1.84 5.82
N LEU A 90 7.04 1.08 5.35
CA LEU A 90 7.25 -0.22 4.71
C LEU A 90 8.15 -0.12 3.48
N VAL A 91 7.88 0.80 2.56
CA VAL A 91 8.69 0.98 1.35
C VAL A 91 10.12 1.42 1.70
N ALA A 92 10.29 2.20 2.77
CA ALA A 92 11.61 2.60 3.25
C ALA A 92 12.40 1.44 3.87
N SER A 93 11.73 0.43 4.45
CA SER A 93 12.41 -0.77 4.99
C SER A 93 12.83 -1.77 3.91
N LEU A 94 12.26 -1.68 2.70
CA LEU A 94 12.59 -2.53 1.54
C LEU A 94 13.78 -2.00 0.71
N ASP A 95 14.51 -0.98 1.18
CA ASP A 95 15.59 -0.30 0.45
C ASP A 95 15.18 0.13 -0.99
N CYS A 96 13.89 0.43 -1.18
CA CYS A 96 13.33 0.73 -2.49
C CYS A 96 13.85 2.08 -3.01
N PRO A 97 14.38 2.15 -4.25
CA PRO A 97 14.90 3.40 -4.82
C PRO A 97 13.78 4.40 -5.16
N TRP A 98 12.52 3.96 -5.16
CA TRP A 98 11.38 4.80 -5.52
C TRP A 98 10.65 5.32 -4.29
N LYS A 99 10.36 6.62 -4.30
CA LYS A 99 9.60 7.25 -3.24
C LYS A 99 8.11 6.99 -3.44
N PHE A 100 7.50 6.36 -2.44
CA PHE A 100 6.06 6.37 -2.28
C PHE A 100 5.61 7.78 -1.84
N THR A 101 4.56 8.28 -2.46
CA THR A 101 4.05 9.65 -2.27
C THR A 101 2.56 9.60 -2.04
N LEU A 102 1.99 10.66 -1.43
CA LEU A 102 0.54 10.73 -1.24
C LEU A 102 -0.25 10.62 -2.55
N LYS A 103 0.34 11.08 -3.67
CA LYS A 103 -0.25 10.96 -5.01
C LYS A 103 -0.58 9.53 -5.39
N ASP A 104 0.21 8.57 -4.93
CA ASP A 104 0.02 7.14 -5.19
C ASP A 104 -1.27 6.58 -4.58
N LEU A 105 -1.85 7.29 -3.60
CA LEU A 105 -3.15 6.96 -3.01
C LEU A 105 -4.27 7.83 -3.58
N ILE A 106 -4.08 9.16 -3.66
CA ILE A 106 -5.16 10.09 -4.06
C ILE A 106 -5.43 10.13 -5.56
N ARG A 107 -4.42 9.82 -6.37
CA ARG A 107 -4.48 9.84 -7.83
C ARG A 107 -3.55 8.74 -8.36
N PRO A 108 -3.92 7.47 -8.11
CA PRO A 108 -3.09 6.36 -8.48
C PRO A 108 -2.85 6.33 -9.98
N ASP A 109 -1.64 5.92 -10.32
CA ASP A 109 -1.16 5.76 -11.69
C ASP A 109 -0.85 4.29 -11.89
N ARG A 110 -1.34 3.71 -12.99
CA ARG A 110 -1.19 2.28 -13.31
C ARG A 110 0.24 1.79 -13.10
N ASP A 111 1.21 2.43 -13.76
CA ASP A 111 2.59 1.96 -13.76
C ASP A 111 3.21 2.05 -12.37
N ARG A 112 2.83 3.07 -11.59
CA ARG A 112 3.29 3.22 -10.20
C ARG A 112 2.63 2.21 -9.26
N THR A 113 1.34 1.98 -9.39
CA THR A 113 0.60 1.01 -8.58
C THR A 113 1.17 -0.39 -8.78
N GLU A 114 1.31 -0.85 -10.04
CA GLU A 114 1.91 -2.15 -10.36
C GLU A 114 3.34 -2.26 -9.81
N LYS A 115 4.12 -1.19 -9.95
CA LYS A 115 5.51 -1.15 -9.47
C LYS A 115 5.64 -1.31 -7.96
N PHE A 116 4.75 -0.71 -7.17
CA PHE A 116 4.76 -0.87 -5.72
C PHE A 116 4.18 -2.21 -5.28
N LEU A 117 3.22 -2.76 -6.03
CA LEU A 117 2.69 -4.10 -5.77
C LEU A 117 3.72 -5.20 -6.08
N ALA A 118 4.58 -4.99 -7.07
CA ALA A 118 5.68 -5.93 -7.37
C ALA A 118 6.79 -5.94 -6.30
N LEU A 119 6.75 -5.05 -5.29
CA LEU A 119 7.66 -5.10 -4.14
C LEU A 119 7.19 -6.10 -3.07
N TYR A 120 5.93 -6.51 -3.13
CA TYR A 120 5.29 -7.48 -2.25
C TYR A 120 5.46 -8.88 -2.81
#